data_AF-A0A661MZB4-F1
#
_entry.id   AF-A0A661MZB4-F1
#
_cell.length_a   1.000
_cell.length_b   1.000
_cell.length_c   1.000
_cell.angle_alpha   90.00
_cell.angle_beta   90.00
_cell.angle_gamma   90.00
#
_symmetry.space_group_name_H-M   'P 1'
#
loop_
_entity.id
_entity.type
_entity.pdbx_description
1 polymer ?
#
loop_
_entity_poly.entity_id
_entity_poly.type
_entity_poly.pdbx_seq_one_letter_code
_entity_poly.pdbx_strand_id
1 'polypeptide(L)'
;MAFEHEQREALHLLQGIENGTMSISEAAHLIDEADPALVYLLLTWLRSHYGGDHPAAEGVIGRLVELTGKHAGVKASMREGKADSIVAWFEEEHSYREFSATGFVALVVEKLEG
;
A
#
# COMPACT_ATOMS: atom_id res chain seq x y z
N MET A 1 20.21 5.90 2.17
CA MET A 1 19.59 7.24 2.03
C MET A 1 18.29 7.13 1.23
N ALA A 2 18.27 6.51 0.04
CA ALA A 2 17.02 6.25 -0.71
C ALA A 2 16.10 5.23 0.02
N PHE A 3 16.66 4.07 0.39
CA PHE A 3 15.95 3.03 1.15
C PHE A 3 15.16 3.51 2.40
N GLU A 4 15.83 4.21 3.33
CA GLU A 4 15.18 4.70 4.56
C GLU A 4 14.12 5.79 4.28
N HIS A 5 14.27 6.50 3.16
CA HIS A 5 13.30 7.51 2.75
C HIS A 5 12.04 6.83 2.20
N GLU A 6 12.21 5.85 1.31
CA GLU A 6 11.10 5.11 0.72
C GLU A 6 10.32 4.30 1.76
N GLN A 7 11.00 3.64 2.70
CA GLN A 7 10.32 3.00 3.84
C GLN A 7 9.46 3.98 4.65
N ARG A 8 9.99 5.19 4.88
CA ARG A 8 9.29 6.21 5.66
C ARG A 8 8.06 6.72 4.92
N GLU A 9 8.18 6.96 3.61
CA GLU A 9 7.07 7.41 2.78
C GLU A 9 6.00 6.34 2.62
N ALA A 10 6.40 5.08 2.40
CA ALA A 10 5.49 3.95 2.35
C ALA A 10 4.73 3.75 3.66
N LEU A 11 5.41 3.85 4.81
CA LEU A 11 4.77 3.81 6.11
C LEU A 11 3.84 4.99 6.33
N HIS A 12 4.27 6.19 5.94
CA HIS A 12 3.46 7.39 6.07
C HIS A 12 2.16 7.28 5.25
N LEU A 13 2.25 6.79 4.01
CA LEU A 13 1.09 6.53 3.15
C LEU A 13 0.16 5.49 3.76
N LEU A 14 0.69 4.33 4.15
CA LEU A 14 -0.11 3.23 4.71
C LEU A 14 -0.83 3.66 5.98
N GLN A 15 -0.11 4.27 6.93
CA GLN A 15 -0.68 4.74 8.20
C GLN A 15 -1.61 5.93 7.99
N GLY A 16 -1.34 6.80 7.02
CA GLY A 16 -2.19 7.92 6.65
C GLY A 16 -3.57 7.47 6.18
N ILE A 17 -3.61 6.46 5.31
CA ILE A 17 -4.85 5.84 4.84
C ILE A 17 -5.53 5.07 5.97
N GLU A 18 -4.78 4.27 6.73
CA GLU A 18 -5.29 3.47 7.83
C GLU A 18 -6.00 4.33 8.88
N ASN A 19 -5.33 5.37 9.37
CA ASN A 19 -5.83 6.22 10.45
C ASN A 19 -6.71 7.38 9.96
N GLY A 20 -6.79 7.60 8.64
CA GLY A 20 -7.54 8.73 8.07
C GLY A 20 -6.94 10.09 8.38
N THR A 21 -5.63 10.15 8.61
CA THR A 21 -4.87 11.38 8.92
C THR A 21 -4.33 12.07 7.68
N MET A 22 -4.43 11.42 6.51
CA MET A 22 -3.97 11.91 5.21
C MET A 22 -5.15 12.16 4.29
N SER A 23 -5.12 13.26 3.54
CA SER A 23 -6.15 13.54 2.53
C SER A 23 -5.97 12.64 1.30
N ILE A 24 -7.06 12.46 0.53
CA ILE A 24 -7.03 11.64 -0.69
C ILE A 24 -6.06 12.21 -1.73
N SER A 25 -5.94 13.54 -1.83
CA SER A 25 -5.02 14.19 -2.76
C SER A 25 -3.56 14.01 -2.36
N GLU A 26 -3.24 14.09 -1.06
CA GLU A 26 -1.89 13.79 -0.56
C GLU A 26 -1.52 12.32 -0.80
N ALA A 27 -2.45 11.40 -0.50
CA ALA A 27 -2.24 9.97 -0.76
C ALA A 27 -2.02 9.68 -2.25
N ALA A 28 -2.79 10.32 -3.14
CA ALA A 28 -2.62 10.16 -4.58
C ALA A 28 -1.26 10.69 -5.06
N HIS A 29 -0.79 11.83 -4.53
CA HIS A 29 0.51 12.38 -4.89
C HIS A 29 1.66 11.44 -4.52
N LEU A 30 1.65 10.88 -3.30
CA LEU A 30 2.65 9.89 -2.87
C LEU A 30 2.60 8.61 -3.71
N ILE A 31 1.41 8.19 -4.14
CA ILE A 31 1.25 7.01 -5.01
C ILE A 31 1.80 7.26 -6.41
N ASP A 32 1.64 8.47 -6.95
CA ASP A 32 2.15 8.82 -8.29
C ASP A 32 3.69 8.84 -8.33
N GLU A 33 4.36 9.00 -7.19
CA GLU A 33 5.83 9.00 -7.06
C GLU A 33 6.41 7.63 -6.67
N ALA A 34 5.60 6.75 -6.11
CA ALA A 34 6.02 5.44 -5.62
C ALA A 34 6.07 4.36 -6.71
N ASP A 35 6.86 3.32 -6.48
CA ASP A 35 6.89 2.14 -7.34
C ASP A 35 5.49 1.46 -7.42
N PRO A 36 4.99 1.11 -8.62
CA PRO A 36 3.68 0.48 -8.77
C PRO A 36 3.50 -0.82 -7.97
N ALA A 37 4.54 -1.66 -7.84
CA ALA A 37 4.49 -2.89 -7.06
C ALA A 37 4.32 -2.59 -5.57
N LEU A 38 5.05 -1.59 -5.06
CA LEU A 38 4.90 -1.09 -3.70
C LEU A 38 3.46 -0.61 -3.45
N VAL A 39 2.91 0.21 -4.35
CA VAL A 39 1.52 0.70 -4.25
C VAL A 39 0.54 -0.47 -4.17
N TYR A 40 0.66 -1.45 -5.06
CA TYR A 40 -0.21 -2.63 -5.06
C TYR A 40 -0.15 -3.39 -3.73
N LEU A 41 1.07 -3.63 -3.24
CA LEU A 41 1.31 -4.35 -1.99
C LEU A 41 0.74 -3.61 -0.78
N LEU A 42 0.95 -2.29 -0.66
CA LEU A 42 0.42 -1.47 0.44
C LEU A 42 -1.13 -1.48 0.47
N LEU A 43 -1.78 -1.24 -0.68
CA LEU A 43 -3.24 -1.18 -0.71
C LEU A 43 -3.88 -2.57 -0.52
N THR A 44 -3.21 -3.63 -0.95
CA THR A 44 -3.66 -5.02 -0.75
C THR A 44 -3.46 -5.46 0.70
N TRP A 45 -2.39 -5.03 1.36
CA TRP A 45 -2.18 -5.23 2.80
C TRP A 45 -3.30 -4.60 3.63
N LEU A 46 -3.68 -3.35 3.33
CA LEU A 46 -4.79 -2.67 3.99
C LEU A 46 -6.11 -3.43 3.81
N ARG A 47 -6.45 -3.85 2.58
CA ARG A 47 -7.66 -4.65 2.33
C ARG A 47 -7.66 -5.98 3.07
N SER A 48 -6.49 -6.61 3.18
CA SER A 48 -6.35 -7.91 3.83
C SER A 48 -6.55 -7.85 5.35
N HIS A 49 -6.14 -6.75 5.98
CA HIS A 49 -6.27 -6.51 7.43
C HIS A 49 -7.66 -5.97 7.83
N TYR A 50 -8.25 -5.12 6.99
CA TYR A 50 -9.48 -4.40 7.30
C TYR A 50 -10.72 -5.04 6.65
N GLY A 51 -10.86 -6.36 6.79
CA GLY A 51 -12.00 -7.15 6.29
C GLY A 51 -13.26 -7.04 7.15
N GLY A 52 -14.33 -7.73 6.74
CA GLY A 52 -15.73 -7.50 7.15
C GLY A 52 -16.07 -7.42 8.65
N ASP A 53 -15.24 -7.99 9.54
CA ASP A 53 -15.47 -7.94 11.00
C ASP A 53 -14.59 -6.91 11.73
N HIS A 54 -13.68 -6.22 11.02
CA HIS A 54 -12.79 -5.24 11.65
C HIS A 54 -13.57 -3.94 11.93
N PRO A 55 -13.56 -3.39 13.18
CA PRO A 55 -14.33 -2.20 13.53
C PRO A 55 -14.02 -0.96 12.66
N ALA A 56 -12.78 -0.86 12.17
CA ALA A 56 -12.35 0.23 11.29
C ALA A 56 -12.47 -0.09 9.78
N ALA A 57 -13.03 -1.25 9.39
CA ALA A 57 -13.13 -1.67 8.00
C ALA A 57 -13.84 -0.64 7.11
N GLU A 58 -15.00 -0.15 7.54
CA GLU A 58 -15.77 0.83 6.77
C GLU A 58 -14.95 2.08 6.44
N GLY A 59 -14.21 2.62 7.42
CA GLY A 59 -13.39 3.81 7.24
C GLY A 59 -12.20 3.57 6.31
N VAL A 60 -11.45 2.49 6.53
CA VAL A 60 -10.26 2.18 5.71
C VAL A 60 -10.66 1.82 4.28
N ILE A 61 -11.61 0.90 4.12
CA ILE A 61 -12.07 0.46 2.80
C ILE A 61 -12.75 1.62 2.06
N GLY A 62 -13.52 2.46 2.75
CA GLY A 62 -14.12 3.67 2.17
C GLY A 62 -13.08 4.60 1.56
N ARG A 63 -11.99 4.89 2.28
CA ARG A 63 -10.87 5.71 1.76
C ARG A 63 -10.17 5.06 0.56
N LEU A 64 -9.96 3.74 0.58
CA LEU A 64 -9.38 3.03 -0.56
C LEU A 64 -10.28 3.10 -1.81
N VAL A 65 -11.59 2.96 -1.64
CA VAL A 65 -12.56 3.08 -2.74
C VAL A 65 -12.57 4.51 -3.28
N GLU A 66 -12.59 5.52 -2.41
CA GLU A 66 -12.54 6.92 -2.81
C GLU A 66 -11.26 7.24 -3.60
N LEU A 67 -10.10 6.81 -3.08
CA LEU A 67 -8.79 7.03 -3.71
C LEU A 67 -8.73 6.43 -5.12
N THR A 68 -9.08 5.15 -5.25
CA THR A 68 -9.09 4.45 -6.55
C THR A 68 -10.21 4.90 -7.50
N GLY A 69 -11.27 5.52 -6.98
CA GLY A 69 -12.37 6.08 -7.76
C GLY A 69 -12.09 7.48 -8.29
N LYS A 70 -11.40 8.33 -7.51
CA LYS A 70 -11.11 9.73 -7.87
C LYS A 70 -9.82 9.90 -8.69
N HIS A 71 -8.85 9.00 -8.52
CA HIS A 71 -7.53 9.14 -9.14
C HIS A 71 -7.23 7.99 -10.10
N ALA A 72 -7.30 8.27 -11.40
CA ALA A 72 -7.02 7.28 -12.44
C ALA A 72 -5.56 6.79 -12.42
N GLY A 73 -4.62 7.63 -11.98
CA GLY A 73 -3.20 7.29 -11.77
C GLY A 73 -3.06 6.13 -10.79
N VAL A 74 -3.67 6.25 -9.60
CA VAL A 74 -3.69 5.17 -8.59
C VAL A 74 -4.22 3.85 -9.17
N LYS A 75 -5.30 3.89 -9.96
CA LYS A 75 -5.85 2.69 -10.58
C LYS A 75 -4.91 2.09 -11.64
N ALA A 76 -4.16 2.93 -12.35
CA ALA A 76 -3.14 2.48 -13.30
C ALA A 76 -1.96 1.83 -12.56
N SER A 77 -1.41 2.47 -11.52
CA SER A 77 -0.33 1.92 -10.69
C SER A 77 -0.72 0.59 -10.06
N MET A 78 -1.95 0.47 -9.53
CA MET A 78 -2.47 -0.80 -9.00
C MET A 78 -2.49 -1.92 -10.05
N ARG A 79 -2.83 -1.60 -11.31
CA ARG A 79 -2.88 -2.59 -12.38
C ARG A 79 -1.48 -3.00 -12.83
N GLU A 80 -0.57 -2.03 -12.91
CA GLU A 80 0.83 -2.24 -13.28
C GLU A 80 1.56 -3.04 -12.20
N GLY A 81 1.49 -2.61 -10.94
CA GLY A 81 2.11 -3.29 -9.81
C GLY A 81 1.64 -4.73 -9.64
N LYS A 82 0.36 -5.02 -9.89
CA LYS A 82 -0.15 -6.40 -9.85
C LYS A 82 0.60 -7.36 -10.78
N ALA A 83 1.12 -6.87 -11.90
CA ALA A 83 1.85 -7.67 -12.87
C ALA A 83 3.34 -7.82 -12.54
N ASP A 84 3.81 -7.18 -11.47
CA ASP A 84 5.21 -7.19 -11.09
C ASP A 84 5.65 -8.53 -10.48
N SER A 85 6.87 -8.95 -10.80
CA SER A 85 7.47 -10.17 -10.26
C SER A 85 7.67 -10.15 -8.74
N ILE A 86 7.85 -8.98 -8.14
CA ILE A 86 7.98 -8.82 -6.68
C ILE A 86 6.63 -9.08 -6.01
N VAL A 87 5.52 -8.67 -6.63
CA VAL A 87 4.19 -9.02 -6.14
C VAL A 87 3.97 -10.53 -6.19
N ALA A 88 4.33 -11.17 -7.30
CA ALA A 88 4.23 -12.63 -7.42
C ALA A 88 5.08 -13.34 -6.35
N TRP A 89 6.34 -12.94 -6.17
CA TRP A 89 7.21 -13.45 -5.12
C TRP A 89 6.57 -13.32 -3.73
N PHE A 90 6.04 -12.14 -3.40
CA PHE A 90 5.40 -11.93 -2.09
C PHE A 90 4.18 -12.84 -1.92
N GLU A 91 3.27 -12.89 -2.91
CA GLU A 91 2.04 -13.68 -2.81
C GLU A 91 2.27 -15.20 -2.85
N GLU A 92 3.42 -15.66 -3.35
CA GLU A 92 3.85 -17.06 -3.34
C GLU A 92 4.49 -17.48 -2.00
N GLU A 93 5.29 -16.60 -1.39
CA GLU A 93 6.10 -16.93 -0.21
C GLU A 93 5.48 -16.44 1.11
N HIS A 94 4.59 -15.46 1.05
CA HIS A 94 4.12 -14.70 2.21
C HIS A 94 2.60 -14.50 2.23
N SER A 95 2.06 -14.36 3.43
CA SER A 95 0.68 -13.91 3.66
C SER A 95 0.68 -12.47 4.13
N TYR A 96 -0.16 -11.60 3.54
CA TYR A 96 -0.30 -10.21 4.00
C TYR A 96 -0.53 -10.11 5.52
N ARG A 97 -1.29 -11.03 6.11
CA ARG A 97 -1.66 -11.03 7.53
C ARG A 97 -0.54 -11.47 8.50
N GLU A 98 0.60 -11.93 8.00
CA GLU A 98 1.71 -12.36 8.87
C GLU A 98 2.56 -11.19 9.39
N PHE A 99 2.40 -10.00 8.79
CA PHE A 99 3.22 -8.84 9.09
C PHE A 99 2.45 -7.71 9.74
N SER A 100 3.11 -7.06 10.70
CA SER A 100 2.76 -5.68 11.07
C SER A 100 3.07 -4.72 9.92
N ALA A 101 2.45 -3.53 9.90
CA ALA A 101 2.72 -2.51 8.88
C ALA A 101 4.21 -2.21 8.71
N THR A 102 4.94 -2.02 9.82
CA THR A 102 6.40 -1.76 9.80
C THR A 102 7.18 -2.94 9.22
N GLY A 103 6.88 -4.17 9.65
CA GLY A 103 7.56 -5.36 9.14
C GLY A 103 7.29 -5.61 7.66
N PHE A 104 6.04 -5.38 7.23
CA PHE A 104 5.63 -5.51 5.85
C PHE A 104 6.35 -4.52 4.93
N VAL A 105 6.33 -3.22 5.29
CA VAL A 105 7.00 -2.18 4.50
C VAL A 105 8.50 -2.43 4.44
N ALA A 106 9.11 -2.82 5.57
CA ALA A 106 10.54 -3.11 5.59
C ALA A 106 10.91 -4.22 4.60
N LEU A 107 10.18 -5.33 4.62
CA LEU A 107 10.40 -6.48 3.73
C LEU A 107 10.23 -6.11 2.25
N VAL A 108 9.14 -5.42 1.91
CA VAL A 108 8.83 -5.10 0.51
C VAL A 108 9.82 -4.09 -0.06
N VAL A 109 10.17 -3.05 0.69
CA VAL A 109 11.15 -2.05 0.23
C VAL A 109 12.55 -2.66 0.15
N GLU A 110 12.91 -3.58 1.06
CA GLU A 110 14.18 -4.33 0.96
C GLU A 110 14.24 -5.14 -0.34
N LYS A 111 13.13 -5.81 -0.69
CA LYS A 111 13.06 -6.56 -1.94
C LYS A 111 13.15 -5.69 -3.20
N LEU A 112 12.60 -4.49 -3.17
CA LEU A 112 12.61 -3.55 -4.30
C LEU A 112 14.00 -2.95 -4.55
N GLU A 113 14.74 -2.64 -3.48
CA GLU A 113 16.02 -1.93 -3.56
C GLU A 113 17.25 -2.86 -3.70
N GLY A 114 17.15 -4.14 -3.30
CA GLY A 114 18.18 -5.17 -3.57
C GLY A 114 18.54 -6.09 -2.42
#